data_AF-A0A6G4CF75-F1
#
_entry.id   AF-A0A6G4CF75-F1
#
_cell.length_a   1.000
_cell.length_b   1.000
_cell.length_c   1.000
_cell.angle_alpha   90.00
_cell.angle_beta   90.00
_cell.angle_gamma   90.00
#
_symmetry.space_group_name_H-M   'P 1'
#
loop_
_entity.id
_entity.type
_entity.pdbx_description
1 polymer ?
#
loop_
_entity_poly.entity_id
_entity_poly.type
_entity_poly.pdbx_seq_one_letter_code
_entity_poly.pdbx_strand_id
1 'polypeptide(L)'
;MKMNKSLIALCLSAGLLASAPGISLADVNYVPQNTSDAPAIPSAALQQLTWTPVDQSKTQTTQLATGGQQLNVPGISGPVAAYSVPANIGELTLTLTSEVNKQTSVFAPNVLILDQNMTPSAFFPSSYFTYQEPGVMSADRLEGVMRLTPALGQQKLYVLVFTTEKDLQQTTQLLDPAKAYAKGVGNSIPDIPD
;
A
#
# COMPACT_ATOMS: atom_id res chain seq x y z
N MET A 1 -21.83 -42.52 8.18
CA MET A 1 -21.73 -43.05 6.80
C MET A 1 -22.07 -41.93 5.83
N LYS A 2 -21.36 -41.89 4.70
CA LYS A 2 -21.46 -40.98 3.53
C LYS A 2 -20.74 -39.62 3.62
N MET A 3 -19.50 -39.71 3.15
CA MET A 3 -18.65 -38.67 2.57
C MET A 3 -19.29 -38.15 1.26
N ASN A 4 -19.47 -36.83 1.14
CA ASN A 4 -19.86 -36.20 -0.13
C ASN A 4 -18.64 -35.51 -0.73
N LYS A 5 -17.94 -36.24 -1.60
CA LYS A 5 -16.94 -35.69 -2.52
C LYS A 5 -17.69 -34.96 -3.63
N SER A 6 -17.42 -33.67 -3.85
CA SER A 6 -17.86 -32.96 -5.04
C SER A 6 -16.69 -32.71 -5.98
N LEU A 7 -16.93 -33.04 -7.24
CA LEU A 7 -15.99 -33.19 -8.33
C LEU A 7 -15.47 -31.86 -8.86
N ILE A 8 -14.19 -31.88 -9.25
CA ILE A 8 -13.55 -30.89 -10.13
C ILE A 8 -14.06 -31.12 -11.55
N ALA A 9 -14.50 -30.06 -12.23
CA ALA A 9 -14.75 -30.07 -13.66
C ALA A 9 -13.72 -29.17 -14.36
N LEU A 10 -12.77 -29.78 -15.07
CA LEU A 10 -11.95 -29.12 -16.09
C LEU A 10 -12.74 -29.13 -17.40
N CYS A 11 -13.03 -27.94 -17.96
CA CYS A 11 -13.48 -27.81 -19.34
C CYS A 11 -12.39 -27.11 -20.16
N LEU A 12 -11.65 -27.90 -20.94
CA LEU A 12 -10.91 -27.39 -22.10
C LEU A 12 -11.92 -27.23 -23.25
N SER A 13 -12.06 -26.02 -23.78
CA SER A 13 -12.69 -25.81 -25.08
C SER A 13 -11.84 -24.87 -25.92
N ALA A 14 -11.26 -25.43 -26.98
CA ALA A 14 -10.66 -24.69 -28.08
C ALA A 14 -11.79 -24.29 -29.03
N GLY A 15 -12.07 -22.99 -29.11
CA GLY A 15 -13.01 -22.41 -30.06
C GLY A 15 -12.35 -21.22 -30.76
N LEU A 16 -11.84 -21.46 -31.98
CA LEU A 16 -11.30 -20.43 -32.85
C LEU A 16 -12.48 -19.77 -33.58
N LEU A 17 -12.93 -18.60 -33.12
CA LEU A 17 -13.79 -17.70 -33.88
C LEU A 17 -13.38 -16.25 -33.61
N ALA A 18 -13.05 -15.55 -34.69
CA ALA A 18 -12.74 -14.14 -34.71
C ALA A 18 -14.01 -13.31 -34.51
N SER A 19 -14.09 -12.65 -33.36
CA SER A 19 -14.87 -11.43 -33.14
C SER A 19 -14.30 -10.77 -31.90
N ALA A 20 -13.81 -9.53 -32.05
CA ALA A 20 -13.16 -8.78 -30.98
C ALA A 20 -14.06 -8.72 -29.73
N PRO A 21 -13.62 -9.23 -28.57
CA PRO A 21 -14.26 -8.92 -27.31
C PRO A 21 -13.82 -7.51 -26.91
N GLY A 22 -14.80 -6.60 -26.83
CA GLY A 22 -14.65 -5.42 -26.00
C GLY A 22 -14.22 -5.87 -24.61
N ILE A 23 -13.06 -5.39 -24.18
CA ILE A 23 -12.50 -5.67 -22.87
C ILE A 23 -13.42 -4.97 -21.87
N SER A 24 -14.45 -5.67 -21.40
CA SER A 24 -15.07 -5.31 -20.14
C SER A 24 -14.03 -5.63 -19.08
N LEU A 25 -13.27 -4.61 -18.67
CA LEU A 25 -12.58 -4.63 -17.40
C LEU A 25 -13.67 -4.72 -16.34
N ALA A 26 -14.04 -5.93 -15.95
CA ALA A 26 -14.55 -6.11 -14.61
C ALA A 26 -13.48 -5.53 -13.71
N ASP A 27 -13.86 -4.56 -12.86
CA ASP A 27 -13.01 -3.99 -11.84
C ASP A 27 -12.58 -5.15 -10.92
N VAL A 28 -11.47 -5.80 -11.29
CA VAL A 28 -10.85 -6.82 -10.48
C VAL A 28 -10.37 -6.04 -9.28
N ASN A 29 -11.07 -6.22 -8.17
CA ASN A 29 -10.67 -5.76 -6.86
C ASN A 29 -9.29 -6.37 -6.57
N TYR A 30 -8.25 -5.71 -7.08
CA TYR A 30 -6.88 -6.18 -7.07
C TYR A 30 -6.38 -5.94 -5.67
N VAL A 31 -6.60 -6.92 -4.79
CA VAL A 31 -5.78 -7.07 -3.60
C VAL A 31 -4.43 -7.55 -4.14
N PRO A 32 -3.35 -6.75 -4.09
CA PRO A 32 -2.03 -7.20 -4.50
C PRO A 32 -1.52 -8.25 -3.51
N GLN A 33 -1.97 -9.50 -3.67
CA GLN A 33 -1.35 -10.65 -3.04
C GLN A 33 -0.11 -11.12 -3.82
N ASN A 34 0.24 -10.42 -4.91
CA ASN A 34 1.45 -10.69 -5.65
C ASN A 34 2.66 -10.14 -4.88
N THR A 35 3.47 -11.03 -4.32
CA THR A 35 4.72 -10.73 -3.62
C THR A 35 5.95 -10.87 -4.50
N SER A 36 5.80 -11.18 -5.79
CA SER A 36 6.92 -11.48 -6.70
C SER A 36 7.86 -10.29 -6.92
N ASP A 37 7.32 -9.07 -6.87
CA ASP A 37 8.09 -7.84 -7.03
C ASP A 37 8.60 -7.28 -5.69
N ALA A 38 8.28 -7.93 -4.57
CA ALA A 38 8.75 -7.51 -3.27
C ALA A 38 10.25 -7.80 -3.10
N PRO A 39 11.03 -6.92 -2.47
CA PRO A 39 12.40 -7.21 -2.08
C PRO A 39 12.47 -8.46 -1.20
N ALA A 40 13.47 -9.32 -1.45
CA ALA A 40 13.72 -10.48 -0.60
C ALA A 40 14.37 -10.02 0.72
N ILE A 41 13.58 -9.98 1.79
CA ILE A 41 14.06 -9.59 3.12
C ILE A 41 14.34 -10.85 3.95
N PRO A 42 15.59 -11.07 4.42
CA PRO A 42 15.91 -12.20 5.27
C PRO A 42 15.09 -12.19 6.57
N SER A 43 14.61 -13.37 6.99
CA SER A 43 13.85 -13.51 8.24
C SER A 43 14.60 -13.00 9.47
N ALA A 44 15.91 -13.20 9.52
CA ALA A 44 16.77 -12.67 10.59
C ALA A 44 16.75 -11.14 10.67
N ALA A 45 16.65 -10.44 9.54
CA ALA A 45 16.55 -8.98 9.51
C ALA A 45 15.16 -8.51 9.99
N LEU A 46 14.09 -9.21 9.59
CA LEU A 46 12.72 -8.93 10.07
C LEU A 46 12.58 -9.13 11.59
N GLN A 47 13.29 -10.10 12.16
CA GLN A 47 13.28 -10.37 13.61
C GLN A 47 14.02 -9.31 14.44
N GLN A 48 14.90 -8.52 13.82
CA GLN A 48 15.61 -7.43 14.50
C GLN A 48 14.78 -6.14 14.59
N LEU A 49 13.72 -6.03 13.79
CA LEU A 49 12.82 -4.89 13.83
C LEU A 49 11.96 -4.90 15.09
N THR A 50 11.81 -3.73 15.69
CA THR A 50 10.81 -3.47 16.73
C THR A 50 9.46 -3.20 16.05
N TRP A 51 8.53 -4.13 16.22
CA TRP A 51 7.20 -4.04 15.58
C TRP A 51 6.22 -3.28 16.48
N THR A 52 5.93 -2.03 16.13
CA THR A 52 5.04 -1.16 16.94
C THR A 52 3.58 -1.62 16.83
N PRO A 53 2.92 -1.99 17.94
CA PRO A 53 1.51 -2.38 17.91
C PRO A 53 0.60 -1.23 17.50
N VAL A 54 -0.34 -1.50 16.60
CA VAL A 54 -1.33 -0.53 16.15
C VAL A 54 -2.62 -0.69 16.95
N ASP A 55 -3.07 0.42 17.53
CA ASP A 55 -4.41 0.56 18.08
C ASP A 55 -5.37 0.97 16.96
N GLN A 56 -6.23 0.04 16.54
CA GLN A 56 -7.15 0.27 15.41
C GLN A 56 -8.19 1.37 15.67
N SER A 57 -8.35 1.82 16.92
CA SER A 57 -9.25 2.93 17.26
C SER A 57 -8.64 4.32 17.01
N LYS A 58 -7.35 4.39 16.63
CA LYS A 58 -6.60 5.63 16.50
C LYS A 58 -5.76 5.65 15.23
N THR A 59 -5.47 6.86 14.76
CA THR A 59 -4.45 7.09 13.75
C THR A 59 -3.07 6.88 14.38
N GLN A 60 -2.28 5.98 13.79
CA GLN A 60 -0.88 5.79 14.15
C GLN A 60 0.00 6.65 13.24
N THR A 61 0.81 7.54 13.84
CA THR A 61 1.75 8.40 13.10
C THR A 61 3.18 8.04 13.46
N THR A 62 4.05 7.95 12.45
CA THR A 62 5.49 7.72 12.63
C THR A 62 6.26 8.74 11.82
N GLN A 63 7.08 9.55 12.49
CA GLN A 63 8.04 10.41 11.83
C GLN A 63 9.29 9.59 11.50
N LEU A 64 9.42 9.13 10.25
CA LEU A 64 10.50 8.22 9.82
C LEU A 64 11.92 8.75 10.11
N ALA A 65 12.12 10.08 10.07
CA ALA A 65 13.43 10.69 10.33
C ALA A 65 13.94 10.47 11.77
N THR A 66 13.04 10.33 12.74
CA THR A 66 13.38 10.25 14.18
C THR A 66 12.93 8.94 14.82
N GLY A 67 11.82 8.37 14.36
CA GLY A 67 11.23 7.13 14.86
C GLY A 67 11.33 5.94 13.90
N GLY A 68 11.92 6.12 12.72
CA GLY A 68 12.15 5.02 11.79
C GLY A 68 13.35 4.16 12.18
N GLN A 69 13.36 2.91 11.70
CA GLN A 69 14.39 1.92 11.99
C GLN A 69 15.28 1.70 10.76
N GLN A 70 16.53 1.32 10.97
CA GLN A 70 17.41 0.96 9.86
C GLN A 70 17.17 -0.49 9.45
N LEU A 71 17.04 -0.74 8.14
CA LEU A 71 16.94 -2.08 7.58
C LEU A 71 17.86 -2.18 6.37
N ASN A 72 19.06 -2.72 6.59
CA ASN A 72 20.12 -2.77 5.58
C ASN A 72 19.99 -4.01 4.70
N VAL A 73 19.05 -3.98 3.75
CA VAL A 73 18.83 -5.06 2.78
C VAL A 73 18.76 -4.49 1.36
N PRO A 74 19.23 -5.22 0.34
CA PRO A 74 19.13 -4.79 -1.04
C PRO A 74 17.68 -4.47 -1.44
N GLY A 75 17.49 -3.36 -2.14
CA GLY A 75 16.17 -2.91 -2.58
C GLY A 75 15.39 -2.08 -1.55
N ILE A 76 15.95 -1.82 -0.37
CA ILE A 76 15.38 -0.91 0.63
C ILE A 76 16.34 0.25 0.88
N SER A 77 15.79 1.46 0.96
CA SER A 77 16.54 2.68 1.16
C SER A 77 15.98 3.50 2.31
N GLY A 78 16.87 4.04 3.13
CA GLY A 78 16.51 4.90 4.24
C GLY A 78 15.80 4.17 5.40
N PRO A 79 15.23 4.93 6.34
CA PRO A 79 14.54 4.37 7.49
C PRO A 79 13.20 3.73 7.11
N VAL A 80 12.85 2.64 7.81
CA VAL A 80 11.59 1.90 7.65
C VAL A 80 10.67 2.10 8.85
N ALA A 81 9.37 1.94 8.65
CA ALA A 81 8.39 1.81 9.73
C ALA A 81 7.87 0.36 9.76
N ALA A 82 7.75 -0.19 10.97
CA ALA A 82 7.37 -1.58 11.19
C ALA A 82 6.22 -1.63 12.20
N TYR A 83 5.06 -2.11 11.78
CA TYR A 83 3.85 -2.14 12.59
C TYR A 83 3.35 -3.57 12.79
N SER A 84 2.77 -3.86 13.95
CA SER A 84 1.97 -5.07 14.17
C SER A 84 0.50 -4.70 14.32
N VAL A 85 -0.33 -5.27 13.44
CA VAL A 85 -1.76 -4.95 13.34
C VAL A 85 -2.57 -6.16 13.82
N PRO A 86 -3.52 -6.00 14.76
CA PRO A 86 -4.43 -7.09 15.13
C PRO A 86 -5.22 -7.59 13.91
N ALA A 87 -5.35 -8.91 13.78
CA ALA A 87 -5.91 -9.54 12.57
C ALA A 87 -6.97 -10.62 12.87
N ASN A 88 -7.51 -10.61 14.09
CA ASN A 88 -8.47 -11.57 14.62
C ASN A 88 -9.95 -11.23 14.34
N ILE A 89 -10.23 -10.13 13.63
CA ILE A 89 -11.58 -9.56 13.47
C ILE A 89 -12.18 -9.72 12.07
N GLY A 90 -11.51 -10.43 11.16
CA GLY A 90 -11.93 -10.58 9.76
C GLY A 90 -11.19 -9.63 8.83
N GLU A 91 -11.87 -9.15 7.78
CA GLU A 91 -11.29 -8.21 6.81
C GLU A 91 -10.82 -6.93 7.50
N LEU A 92 -9.64 -6.45 7.10
CA LEU A 92 -9.02 -5.22 7.59
C LEU A 92 -8.90 -4.23 6.44
N THR A 93 -9.20 -2.97 6.69
CA THR A 93 -8.87 -1.87 5.77
C THR A 93 -7.81 -1.00 6.41
N LEU A 94 -6.67 -0.83 5.73
CA LEU A 94 -5.58 0.02 6.14
C LEU A 94 -5.42 1.17 5.16
N THR A 95 -5.60 2.40 5.64
CA THR A 95 -5.25 3.60 4.88
C THR A 95 -3.85 4.03 5.29
N LEU A 96 -2.92 4.05 4.33
CA LEU A 96 -1.59 4.62 4.54
C LEU A 96 -1.51 5.97 3.84
N THR A 97 -1.07 6.97 4.58
CA THR A 97 -0.82 8.33 4.09
C THR A 97 0.64 8.69 4.31
N SER A 98 1.27 9.27 3.28
CA SER A 98 2.59 9.87 3.36
C SER A 98 2.47 11.34 2.97
N GLU A 99 2.56 12.23 3.95
CA GLU A 99 2.39 13.68 3.73
C GLU A 99 3.61 14.28 3.04
N VAL A 100 3.36 15.21 2.11
CA VAL A 100 4.39 16.04 1.49
C VAL A 100 4.95 16.99 2.55
N ASN A 101 6.27 17.04 2.68
CA ASN A 101 6.93 17.92 3.63
C ASN A 101 6.95 19.38 3.12
N LYS A 102 7.40 20.29 3.97
CA LYS A 102 7.50 21.72 3.64
C LYS A 102 8.49 22.05 2.52
N GLN A 103 9.36 21.11 2.16
CA GLN A 103 10.33 21.19 1.07
C GLN A 103 9.83 20.49 -0.21
N THR A 104 8.51 20.33 -0.36
CA THR A 104 7.88 19.71 -1.54
C THR A 104 8.39 18.31 -1.86
N SER A 105 8.88 17.60 -0.83
CA SER A 105 9.36 16.22 -0.95
C SER A 105 8.44 15.29 -0.16
N VAL A 106 8.24 14.08 -0.65
CA VAL A 106 7.37 13.08 -0.03
C VAL A 106 8.06 11.73 0.03
N PHE A 107 7.79 10.97 1.07
CA PHE A 107 8.27 9.59 1.15
C PHE A 107 7.37 8.72 0.28
N ALA A 108 7.90 8.16 -0.81
CA ALA A 108 7.18 7.24 -1.68
C ALA A 108 7.13 5.83 -1.04
N PRO A 109 5.98 5.38 -0.50
CA PRO A 109 5.93 4.19 0.31
C PRO A 109 5.78 2.93 -0.53
N ASN A 110 6.49 1.87 -0.16
CA ASN A 110 6.22 0.49 -0.50
C ASN A 110 5.79 -0.21 0.78
N VAL A 111 4.82 -1.11 0.68
CA VAL A 111 4.27 -1.83 1.83
C VAL A 111 4.35 -3.32 1.61
N LEU A 112 5.11 -4.00 2.47
CA LEU A 112 5.14 -5.46 2.54
C LEU A 112 4.31 -5.91 3.74
N ILE A 113 3.28 -6.71 3.47
CA ILE A 113 2.48 -7.37 4.49
C ILE A 113 3.08 -8.75 4.73
N LEU A 114 3.30 -9.08 6.00
CA LEU A 114 3.75 -10.39 6.45
C LEU A 114 2.69 -11.03 7.34
N ASP A 115 2.56 -12.35 7.24
CA ASP A 115 1.74 -13.14 8.14
C ASP A 115 2.34 -13.24 9.56
N GLN A 116 1.64 -13.92 10.46
CA GLN A 116 2.11 -14.12 11.85
C GLN A 116 3.46 -14.85 11.97
N ASN A 117 3.90 -15.55 10.92
CA ASN A 117 5.18 -16.26 10.85
C ASN A 117 6.28 -15.42 10.16
N MET A 118 6.04 -14.13 9.91
CA MET A 118 6.93 -13.24 9.13
C MET A 118 7.12 -13.68 7.67
N THR A 119 6.12 -14.32 7.08
CA THR A 119 6.13 -14.71 5.66
C THR A 119 5.39 -13.67 4.82
N PRO A 120 5.95 -13.17 3.71
CA PRO A 120 5.25 -12.29 2.78
C PRO A 120 3.88 -12.82 2.34
N SER A 121 2.85 -11.99 2.47
CA SER A 121 1.47 -12.33 2.10
C SER A 121 0.82 -11.34 1.13
N ALA A 122 1.30 -10.10 1.09
CA ALA A 122 0.88 -9.09 0.11
C ALA A 122 1.97 -8.03 -0.05
N PHE A 123 2.05 -7.42 -1.24
CA PHE A 123 3.00 -6.35 -1.52
C PHE A 123 2.36 -5.24 -2.33
N PHE A 124 2.44 -4.02 -1.81
CA PHE A 124 1.91 -2.81 -2.43
C PHE A 124 3.09 -1.91 -2.84
N PRO A 125 3.42 -1.83 -4.13
CA PRO A 125 4.52 -0.99 -4.59
C PRO A 125 4.17 0.50 -4.50
N SER A 126 5.17 1.38 -4.63
CA SER A 126 5.00 2.85 -4.64
C SER A 126 3.88 3.35 -5.57
N SER A 127 3.75 2.75 -6.75
CA SER A 127 2.72 3.10 -7.74
C SER A 127 1.28 2.84 -7.28
N TYR A 128 1.08 2.09 -6.20
CA TYR A 128 -0.24 1.91 -5.59
C TYR A 128 -0.71 3.16 -4.83
N PHE A 129 0.22 4.01 -4.40
CA PHE A 129 -0.06 5.19 -3.59
C PHE A 129 -0.13 6.42 -4.50
N THR A 130 -1.30 7.03 -4.54
CA THR A 130 -1.59 8.12 -5.48
C THR A 130 -1.57 9.45 -4.77
N TYR A 131 -1.17 10.50 -5.50
CA TYR A 131 -1.22 11.86 -4.98
C TYR A 131 -2.67 12.28 -4.71
N GLN A 132 -2.89 12.83 -3.53
CA GLN A 132 -4.13 13.42 -3.09
C GLN A 132 -3.89 14.88 -2.76
N GLU A 133 -4.68 15.74 -3.39
CA GLU A 133 -4.70 17.18 -3.13
C GLU A 133 -5.04 17.49 -1.66
N PRO A 134 -4.63 18.67 -1.17
CA PRO A 134 -4.95 19.09 0.17
C PRO A 134 -6.46 19.35 0.30
N GLY A 135 -7.00 18.97 1.45
CA GLY A 135 -8.37 19.24 1.86
C GLY A 135 -8.39 20.24 3.02
N VAL A 136 -9.59 20.58 3.51
CA VAL A 136 -9.75 21.53 4.63
C VAL A 136 -8.97 21.14 5.88
N MET A 137 -8.77 19.83 6.11
CA MET A 137 -8.05 19.28 7.26
C MET A 137 -6.89 18.34 6.90
N SER A 138 -6.50 18.26 5.62
CA SER A 138 -5.49 17.30 5.16
C SER A 138 -4.50 17.98 4.22
N ALA A 139 -3.21 17.69 4.40
CA ALA A 139 -2.16 18.17 3.50
C ALA A 139 -2.11 17.35 2.19
N ASP A 140 -1.34 17.88 1.24
CA ASP A 140 -0.81 17.12 0.10
C ASP A 140 -0.16 15.82 0.59
N ARG A 141 -0.52 14.70 -0.04
CA ARG A 141 0.00 13.40 0.38
C ARG A 141 -0.06 12.36 -0.72
N LEU A 142 0.73 11.31 -0.57
CA LEU A 142 0.48 10.04 -1.23
C LEU A 142 -0.43 9.19 -0.34
N GLU A 143 -1.47 8.61 -0.91
CA GLU A 143 -2.44 7.79 -0.18
C GLU A 143 -2.76 6.49 -0.90
N GLY A 144 -2.96 5.42 -0.12
CA GLY A 144 -3.43 4.13 -0.61
C GLY A 144 -4.27 3.42 0.44
N VAL A 145 -5.36 2.79 0.01
CA VAL A 145 -6.31 2.05 0.86
C VAL A 145 -6.19 0.56 0.59
N MET A 146 -5.52 -0.14 1.49
CA MET A 146 -5.23 -1.56 1.39
C MET A 146 -6.30 -2.38 2.10
N ARG A 147 -7.01 -3.22 1.36
CA ARG A 147 -7.95 -4.20 1.95
C ARG A 147 -7.25 -5.55 2.09
N LEU A 148 -7.20 -6.05 3.31
CA LEU A 148 -6.49 -7.27 3.68
C LEU A 148 -7.47 -8.27 4.26
N THR A 149 -7.33 -9.53 3.86
CA THR A 149 -8.11 -10.65 4.40
C THR A 149 -7.16 -11.58 5.13
N PRO A 150 -6.98 -11.44 6.46
CA PRO A 150 -6.17 -12.36 7.25
C PRO A 150 -6.68 -13.80 7.14
N ALA A 151 -5.77 -14.76 7.23
CA ALA A 151 -6.15 -16.17 7.26
C ALA A 151 -6.93 -16.51 8.55
N LEU A 152 -7.81 -17.51 8.48
CA LEU A 152 -8.57 -17.96 9.66
C LEU A 152 -7.62 -18.41 10.78
N GLY A 153 -7.87 -17.91 11.99
CA GLY A 153 -7.06 -18.19 13.19
C GLY A 153 -5.83 -17.28 13.36
N GLN A 154 -5.55 -16.40 12.39
CA GLN A 154 -4.47 -15.43 12.49
C GLN A 154 -4.80 -14.34 13.50
N GLN A 155 -3.87 -14.06 14.42
CA GLN A 155 -4.09 -13.07 15.49
C GLN A 155 -3.56 -11.69 15.13
N LYS A 156 -2.54 -11.62 14.26
CA LYS A 156 -1.87 -10.39 13.85
C LYS A 156 -1.24 -10.50 12.47
N LEU A 157 -1.06 -9.35 11.84
CA LEU A 157 -0.26 -9.14 10.64
C LEU A 157 0.88 -8.18 10.97
N TYR A 158 1.96 -8.27 10.20
CA TYR A 158 3.05 -7.32 10.27
C TYR A 158 3.07 -6.48 9.00
N VAL A 159 3.20 -5.17 9.15
CA VAL A 159 3.18 -4.20 8.06
C VAL A 159 4.52 -3.49 8.06
N LEU A 160 5.33 -3.75 7.04
CA LEU A 160 6.60 -3.07 6.83
C LEU A 160 6.42 -2.02 5.75
N VAL A 161 6.70 -0.76 6.10
CA VAL A 161 6.66 0.38 5.19
C VAL A 161 8.08 0.84 4.95
N PHE A 162 8.48 0.92 3.68
CA PHE A 162 9.83 1.29 3.27
C PHE A 162 9.80 2.04 1.93
N THR A 163 10.95 2.51 1.45
CA THR A 163 11.09 3.06 0.10
C THR A 163 12.28 2.41 -0.60
N THR A 164 12.40 2.61 -1.91
CA THR A 164 13.48 2.03 -2.73
C THR A 164 14.26 3.14 -3.43
N GLU A 165 15.49 2.84 -3.86
CA GLU A 165 16.32 3.81 -4.61
C GLU A 165 15.62 4.30 -5.89
N LYS A 166 14.86 3.41 -6.55
CA LYS A 166 14.09 3.75 -7.75
C LYS A 166 13.02 4.79 -7.43
N ASP A 167 12.28 4.59 -6.35
CA ASP A 167 11.17 5.48 -5.99
C ASP A 167 11.67 6.85 -5.50
N LEU A 168 12.86 6.90 -4.88
CA LEU A 168 13.52 8.15 -4.49
C LEU A 168 13.91 9.03 -5.70
N GLN A 169 14.02 8.46 -6.89
CA GLN A 169 14.36 9.19 -8.12
C GLN A 169 13.13 9.63 -8.91
N GLN A 170 11.92 9.23 -8.48
CA GLN A 170 10.69 9.61 -9.16
C GLN A 170 10.23 11.01 -8.73
N THR A 171 9.45 11.64 -9.60
CA THR A 171 8.82 12.93 -9.34
C THR A 171 7.32 12.82 -9.59
N THR A 172 6.54 13.61 -8.85
CA THR A 172 5.11 13.77 -9.06
C THR A 172 4.79 15.26 -9.15
N GLN A 173 3.73 15.60 -9.88
CA GLN A 173 3.25 16.98 -9.95
C GLN A 173 2.34 17.26 -8.75
N LEU A 174 2.55 18.40 -8.08
CA LEU A 174 1.67 18.92 -7.04
C LEU A 174 0.73 19.93 -7.66
N LEU A 175 -0.48 20.08 -7.10
CA LEU A 175 -1.37 21.16 -7.52
C LEU A 175 -0.75 22.52 -7.17
N ASP A 176 -0.74 23.46 -8.11
CA ASP A 176 -0.22 24.81 -7.84
C ASP A 176 -0.99 25.48 -6.68
N PRO A 177 -0.30 26.11 -5.71
CA PRO A 177 -0.94 26.73 -4.54
C PRO A 177 -2.01 27.77 -4.88
N ALA A 178 -1.88 28.53 -5.97
CA ALA A 178 -2.87 29.52 -6.38
C ALA A 178 -4.13 28.85 -6.95
N LYS A 179 -3.99 27.72 -7.66
CA LYS A 179 -5.14 26.90 -8.07
C LYS A 179 -5.82 26.25 -6.88
N ALA A 180 -5.03 25.69 -5.95
CA ALA A 180 -5.55 25.09 -4.72
C ALA A 180 -6.35 26.11 -3.89
N TYR A 181 -5.81 27.33 -3.74
CA TYR A 181 -6.50 28.42 -3.04
C TYR A 181 -7.79 28.81 -3.74
N ALA A 182 -7.76 29.05 -5.06
CA ALA A 182 -8.94 29.42 -5.84
C ALA A 182 -10.06 28.37 -5.72
N LYS A 183 -9.70 27.08 -5.83
CA LYS A 183 -10.62 25.96 -5.62
C LYS A 183 -11.19 25.95 -4.21
N GLY A 184 -10.36 26.18 -3.19
CA GLY A 184 -10.77 26.17 -1.78
C GLY A 184 -11.72 27.31 -1.38
N VAL A 185 -11.58 28.48 -1.99
CA VAL A 185 -12.47 29.64 -1.71
C VAL A 185 -13.65 29.75 -2.69
N GLY A 186 -13.79 28.81 -3.63
CA GLY A 186 -14.86 28.82 -4.63
C GLY A 186 -14.70 29.88 -5.73
N ASN A 187 -13.48 30.39 -5.92
CA ASN A 187 -13.16 31.34 -6.98
C ASN A 187 -12.82 30.60 -8.29
N SER A 188 -12.82 31.35 -9.41
CA SER A 188 -12.32 30.83 -10.69
C SER A 188 -10.86 30.37 -10.56
N ILE A 189 -10.59 29.14 -11.00
CA ILE A 189 -9.24 28.56 -10.98
C ILE A 189 -8.37 29.26 -12.05
N PRO A 190 -7.20 29.81 -11.70
CA PRO A 190 -6.30 30.44 -12.67
C PRO A 190 -5.76 29.44 -13.70
N ASP A 191 -5.61 29.89 -14.95
CA ASP A 191 -4.97 29.12 -16.01
C ASP A 191 -3.45 29.34 -15.98
N ILE A 192 -2.79 28.63 -15.07
CA ILE A 192 -1.33 28.62 -14.87
C ILE A 192 -0.81 27.17 -14.88
N PRO A 193 0.46 26.90 -15.19
CA PRO A 193 1.04 25.55 -15.01
C PRO A 193 1.03 25.10 -13.54
N ASP A 194 1.04 23.77 -13.33
CA ASP A 194 1.29 23.13 -12.03
C ASP A 194 2.77 22.75 -11.86
#